data_AF-A0A7S8FBD8-F1
#
_entry.id   AF-A0A7S8FBD8-F1
#
_cell.length_a   1.000
_cell.length_b   1.000
_cell.length_c   1.000
_cell.angle_alpha   90.00
_cell.angle_beta   90.00
_cell.angle_gamma   90.00
#
_symmetry.space_group_name_H-M   'P 1'
#
loop_
_entity.id
_entity.type
_entity.pdbx_description
1 polymer ?
#
loop_
_entity_poly.entity_id
_entity_poly.type
_entity_poly.pdbx_seq_one_letter_code
_entity_poly.pdbx_strand_id
1 'polypeptide(L)'
;MALSRLIRPMLIGVFLLTIVFVSLPNAARSSTSTPIQGVVVTVTTGIPGTMVIRDEKGQLHILKLTQQTQLSAQFKMGDKVLAFTSPYGVSAVQLQAGTP
;
A
#
# COMPACT_ATOMS: atom_id res chain seq x y z
N MET A 1 -27.91 -18.44 -78.89
CA MET A 1 -27.49 -17.91 -77.57
C MET A 1 -26.69 -19.00 -76.87
N ALA A 2 -25.36 -18.88 -76.86
CA ALA A 2 -24.46 -19.91 -76.38
C ALA A 2 -23.97 -19.61 -74.96
N LEU A 3 -23.99 -20.66 -74.14
CA LEU A 3 -23.63 -20.78 -72.74
C LEU A 3 -22.10 -20.87 -72.58
N SER A 4 -21.48 -20.03 -71.74
CA SER A 4 -20.08 -20.20 -71.30
C SER A 4 -19.87 -19.64 -69.89
N ARG A 5 -19.85 -20.58 -68.92
CA ARG A 5 -19.07 -20.68 -67.68
C ARG A 5 -18.18 -19.48 -67.30
N LEU A 6 -18.19 -19.05 -66.04
CA LEU A 6 -16.99 -19.12 -65.16
C LEU A 6 -17.25 -18.72 -63.68
N ILE A 7 -17.13 -19.71 -62.80
CA ILE A 7 -16.29 -19.75 -61.59
C ILE A 7 -16.43 -18.62 -60.55
N ARG A 8 -16.99 -18.99 -59.38
CA ARG A 8 -16.62 -18.43 -58.06
C ARG A 8 -15.24 -18.99 -57.67
N PRO A 9 -14.36 -18.18 -57.05
CA PRO A 9 -14.13 -18.46 -55.65
C PRO A 9 -14.00 -17.20 -54.79
N MET A 10 -14.63 -17.35 -53.62
CA MET A 10 -14.45 -16.61 -52.39
C MET A 10 -12.95 -16.42 -52.04
N LEU A 11 -12.48 -15.18 -52.03
CA LEU A 11 -11.18 -14.79 -51.47
C LEU A 11 -11.38 -13.49 -50.69
N ILE A 12 -11.29 -13.55 -49.36
CA ILE A 12 -10.11 -13.20 -48.56
C ILE A 12 -10.17 -11.75 -48.09
N GLY A 13 -10.23 -11.61 -46.76
CA GLY A 13 -9.32 -10.70 -46.08
C GLY A 13 -9.89 -9.34 -45.74
N VAL A 14 -10.63 -9.27 -44.62
CA VAL A 14 -10.40 -8.18 -43.66
C VAL A 14 -10.46 -8.78 -42.25
N PHE A 15 -9.29 -9.24 -41.80
CA PHE A 15 -8.95 -9.41 -40.39
C PHE A 15 -9.02 -8.03 -39.72
N LEU A 16 -10.18 -7.62 -39.23
CA LEU A 16 -10.27 -6.46 -38.33
C LEU A 16 -9.94 -6.93 -36.91
N LEU A 17 -8.63 -6.92 -36.68
CA LEU A 17 -7.91 -6.87 -35.42
C LEU A 17 -8.73 -6.14 -34.33
N THR A 18 -9.44 -6.88 -33.50
CA THR A 18 -9.98 -6.38 -32.25
C THR A 18 -8.80 -6.11 -31.33
N ILE A 19 -8.44 -4.83 -31.22
CA ILE A 19 -7.49 -4.36 -30.20
C ILE A 19 -8.14 -4.63 -28.85
N VAL A 20 -7.81 -5.79 -28.27
CA VAL A 20 -8.01 -6.03 -26.85
C VAL A 20 -7.07 -5.06 -26.15
N PHE A 21 -7.61 -3.91 -25.75
CA PHE A 21 -7.03 -3.12 -24.67
C PHE A 21 -7.01 -4.04 -23.44
N VAL A 22 -5.92 -4.80 -23.29
CA VAL A 22 -5.54 -5.38 -22.02
C VAL A 22 -5.16 -4.17 -21.17
N SER A 23 -6.16 -3.58 -20.52
CA SER A 23 -5.95 -2.66 -19.43
C SER A 23 -5.18 -3.44 -18.38
N LEU A 24 -3.85 -3.36 -18.47
CA LEU A 24 -2.92 -3.83 -17.45
C LEU A 24 -3.44 -3.18 -16.17
N PRO A 25 -3.95 -3.93 -15.18
CA PRO A 25 -4.29 -3.33 -13.92
C PRO A 25 -2.96 -2.84 -13.39
N ASN A 26 -2.75 -1.52 -13.48
CA ASN A 26 -1.69 -0.83 -12.77
C ASN A 26 -2.10 -0.92 -11.31
N ALA A 27 -2.00 -2.12 -10.75
CA ALA A 27 -1.76 -2.31 -9.34
C ALA A 27 -0.41 -1.63 -9.12
N ALA A 28 -0.48 -0.30 -8.96
CA ALA A 28 0.32 0.36 -7.98
C ALA A 28 0.22 -0.55 -6.76
N ARG A 29 1.22 -1.40 -6.60
CA ARG A 29 1.58 -2.03 -5.36
C ARG A 29 2.02 -0.86 -4.49
N SER A 30 1.05 -0.02 -4.11
CA SER A 30 1.10 0.74 -2.90
C SER A 30 1.51 -0.30 -1.89
N SER A 31 2.76 -0.24 -1.48
CA SER A 31 3.25 -1.02 -0.37
C SER A 31 2.51 -0.43 0.81
N THR A 32 1.27 -0.87 1.00
CA THR A 32 0.35 -0.40 2.02
C THR A 32 0.93 -0.91 3.32
N SER A 33 1.90 -0.15 3.82
CA SER A 33 2.36 -0.24 5.19
C SER A 33 1.11 -0.10 6.05
N THR A 34 0.64 -1.21 6.61
CA THR A 34 -0.52 -1.20 7.49
C THR A 34 -0.14 -0.42 8.73
N PRO A 35 -0.75 0.76 8.97
CA PRO A 35 -0.41 1.53 10.14
C PRO A 35 -0.88 0.79 11.39
N ILE A 36 0.01 0.62 12.36
CA ILE A 36 -0.31 0.06 13.67
C ILE A 36 -0.79 1.22 14.54
N GLN A 37 -2.03 1.13 15.01
CA GLN A 37 -2.63 2.11 15.90
C GLN A 37 -2.59 1.61 17.33
N GLY A 38 -2.27 2.48 18.28
CA GLY A 38 -2.24 2.10 19.68
C GLY A 38 -1.92 3.24 20.63
N VAL A 39 -2.00 2.93 21.92
CA VAL A 39 -1.63 3.82 23.02
C VAL A 39 -0.18 3.54 23.41
N VAL A 40 0.64 4.58 23.52
CA VAL A 40 2.02 4.46 23.98
C VAL A 40 2.04 3.95 25.42
N VAL A 41 2.65 2.79 25.62
CA VAL A 41 2.86 2.17 26.94
C VAL A 41 4.21 2.61 27.49
N THR A 42 5.23 2.64 26.65
CA THR A 42 6.55 3.13 27.02
C THR A 42 7.29 3.62 25.78
N VAL A 43 8.19 4.56 25.97
CA VAL A 43 9.08 5.07 24.92
C VAL A 43 10.43 5.37 25.53
N THR A 44 11.48 4.89 24.87
CA THR A 44 12.86 5.23 25.23
C THR A 44 13.16 6.63 24.70
N THR A 45 13.77 7.47 25.53
CA THR A 45 14.21 8.80 25.13
C THR A 45 15.35 8.71 24.12
N GLY A 46 15.18 9.32 22.95
CA GLY A 46 16.21 9.41 21.90
C GLY A 46 16.02 8.46 20.72
N ILE A 47 16.79 8.71 19.66
CA ILE A 47 16.86 7.90 18.45
C ILE A 47 18.33 7.49 18.24
N PRO A 48 18.64 6.20 18.05
CA PRO A 48 17.74 5.05 18.03
C PRO A 48 17.13 4.77 19.41
N GLY A 49 15.91 4.21 19.41
CA GLY A 49 15.15 3.97 20.63
C GLY A 49 14.08 2.89 20.42
N THR A 50 13.36 2.53 21.48
CA THR A 50 12.25 1.59 21.40
C THR A 50 10.98 2.25 21.92
N MET A 51 9.89 2.11 21.19
CA MET A 51 8.55 2.49 21.61
C MET A 51 7.68 1.24 21.68
N VAL A 52 6.87 1.13 22.73
CA VAL A 52 5.89 0.06 22.87
C VAL A 52 4.52 0.68 22.85
N ILE A 53 3.67 0.20 21.96
CA ILE A 53 2.28 0.63 21.86
C ILE A 53 1.35 -0.54 22.16
N ARG A 54 0.22 -0.26 22.79
CA ARG A 54 -0.87 -1.21 23.00
C ARG A 54 -1.97 -0.91 22.00
N ASP A 55 -2.29 -1.86 21.13
CA ASP A 55 -3.40 -1.70 20.21
C ASP A 55 -4.76 -1.80 20.91
N GLU A 56 -5.84 -1.53 20.17
CA GLU A 56 -7.21 -1.61 20.67
C GLU A 56 -7.62 -3.02 21.14
N LYS A 57 -6.94 -4.07 20.64
CA LYS A 57 -7.15 -5.47 21.04
C LYS A 57 -6.36 -5.84 22.29
N GLY A 58 -5.60 -4.90 22.85
CA GLY A 58 -4.75 -5.11 24.01
C GLY A 58 -3.40 -5.76 23.70
N GLN A 59 -3.04 -5.98 22.43
CA GLN A 59 -1.75 -6.53 22.05
C GLN A 59 -0.66 -5.45 22.12
N LEU A 60 0.51 -5.85 22.62
CA LEU A 60 1.68 -4.99 22.68
C LEU A 60 2.51 -5.13 21.40
N HIS A 61 2.80 -4.00 20.77
CA HIS A 61 3.66 -3.91 19.60
C HIS A 61 4.93 -3.15 19.98
N ILE A 62 6.08 -3.78 19.72
CA ILE A 62 7.39 -3.17 19.96
C ILE A 62 7.88 -2.55 18.65
N LEU A 63 7.97 -1.23 18.64
CA LEU A 63 8.42 -0.40 17.54
C LEU A 63 9.89 -0.02 17.76
N LYS A 64 10.76 -0.48 16.87
CA LYS A 64 12.17 -0.06 16.85
C LYS A 64 12.27 1.28 16.11
N LEU A 65 12.61 2.34 16.85
CA LEU A 65 12.85 3.66 16.31
C LEU A 65 14.32 3.76 15.86
N THR A 66 14.53 4.13 14.62
CA THR A 66 15.86 4.31 14.01
C THR A 66 16.02 5.76 13.58
N GLN A 67 17.23 6.16 13.16
CA GLN A 67 17.47 7.50 12.60
C GLN A 67 16.61 7.80 11.35
N GLN A 68 16.06 6.76 10.71
CA GLN A 68 15.18 6.88 9.56
C GLN A 68 13.71 7.06 9.96
N THR A 69 13.38 6.81 11.23
CA THR A 69 12.01 6.92 11.74
C THR A 69 11.64 8.39 11.94
N GLN A 70 10.62 8.84 11.22
CA GLN A 70 10.11 10.20 11.33
C GLN A 70 9.11 10.29 12.50
N LEU A 71 9.49 10.99 13.56
CA LEU A 71 8.60 11.28 14.69
C LEU A 71 7.90 12.62 14.47
N SER A 72 6.57 12.63 14.44
CA SER A 72 5.81 13.88 14.25
C SER A 72 5.86 14.80 15.48
N ALA A 73 6.17 14.25 16.65
CA ALA A 73 6.19 14.95 17.93
C ALA A 73 7.04 14.17 18.94
N GLN A 74 7.22 14.74 20.13
CA GLN A 74 7.65 13.98 21.29
C GLN A 74 6.46 13.20 21.86
N PHE A 75 6.61 11.89 21.96
CA PHE A 75 5.57 11.00 22.48
C PHE A 75 5.76 10.77 23.97
N LYS A 76 4.66 10.67 24.71
CA LYS A 76 4.62 10.28 26.12
C LYS A 76 3.69 9.09 26.33
N MET A 77 3.84 8.42 27.47
CA MET A 77 2.93 7.35 27.86
C MET A 77 1.48 7.85 27.88
N GLY A 78 0.56 7.05 27.35
CA GLY A 78 -0.84 7.38 27.20
C GLY A 78 -1.22 8.09 25.90
N ASP A 79 -0.25 8.54 25.08
CA ASP A 79 -0.56 9.14 23.79
C ASP A 79 -1.12 8.08 22.83
N LYS A 80 -2.19 8.44 22.11
CA LYS A 80 -2.66 7.65 20.97
C LYS A 80 -1.79 7.96 19.77
N VAL A 81 -1.24 6.93 19.15
CA VAL A 81 -0.30 7.06 18.04
C VAL A 81 -0.66 6.11 16.92
N LEU A 82 -0.24 6.52 15.73
CA LEU A 82 -0.35 5.77 14.50
C LEU A 82 1.05 5.58 13.95
N ALA A 83 1.53 4.34 13.96
CA ALA A 83 2.87 3.96 13.56
C ALA A 83 2.86 3.28 12.19
N PHE A 84 3.57 3.85 11.23
CA PHE A 84 3.72 3.30 9.89
C PHE A 84 4.97 2.42 9.84
N THR A 85 4.79 1.15 9.48
CA THR A 85 5.88 0.16 9.37
C THR A 85 6.10 -0.27 7.92
N SER A 86 7.28 -0.02 7.39
CA SER A 86 7.72 -0.53 6.09
C SER A 86 8.41 -1.90 6.23
N PRO A 87 8.73 -2.60 5.13
CA PRO A 87 9.57 -3.80 5.17
C PRO A 87 10.94 -3.58 5.82
N TYR A 88 11.39 -2.33 5.93
CA TYR A 88 12.67 -1.95 6.52
C TYR A 88 12.56 -1.52 7.99
N GLY A 89 11.35 -1.57 8.57
CA GLY A 89 11.08 -1.15 9.95
C GLY A 89 10.16 0.06 10.05
N VAL A 90 10.16 0.70 11.22
CA VAL A 90 9.25 1.81 11.53
C VAL A 90 9.67 3.05 10.75
N SER A 91 8.80 3.49 9.85
CA SER A 91 9.05 4.63 8.97
C SER A 91 8.59 5.95 9.59
N ALA A 92 7.44 5.95 10.25
CA ALA A 92 6.93 7.14 10.90
C ALA A 92 6.05 6.80 12.10
N VAL A 93 6.06 7.67 13.10
CA VAL A 93 5.08 7.62 14.20
C VAL A 93 4.43 9.00 14.27
N GLN A 94 3.10 9.00 14.28
CA GLN A 94 2.30 10.22 14.34
C GLN A 94 1.35 10.18 15.53
N LEU A 95 1.08 11.35 16.13
CA LEU A 95 -0.02 11.46 17.10
C LEU A 95 -1.34 11.24 16.36
N GLN A 96 -2.17 10.35 16.88
CA GLN A 96 -3.53 10.19 16.40
C GLN A 96 -4.33 11.38 16.95
N ALA A 97 -4.41 12.45 16.17
CA ALA A 97 -5.36 13.52 16.44
C ALA A 97 -6.75 12.88 16.48
N GLY A 98 -7.47 13.04 17.59
CA GLY A 98 -8.88 12.71 17.62
C GLY A 98 -9.54 13.47 16.48
N THR A 99 -10.13 12.75 15.52
CA THR A 99 -11.08 13.37 14.60
C THR A 99 -12.11 14.13 15.44
N PRO A 100 -12.29 15.44 15.22
CA PRO A 100 -13.30 16.21 15.93
C PRO A 100 -14.71 15.67 15.70
#